data_AF-A0A9E1W4W6-F1
#
_entry.id   AF-A0A9E1W4W6-F1
#
_cell.length_a   1.000
_cell.length_b   1.000
_cell.length_c   1.000
_cell.angle_alpha   90.00
_cell.angle_beta   90.00
_cell.angle_gamma   90.00
#
_symmetry.space_group_name_H-M   'P 1'
#
loop_
_entity.id
_entity.type
_entity.pdbx_description
1 polymer ?
#
loop_
_entity_poly.entity_id
_entity_poly.type
_entity_poly.pdbx_seq_one_letter_code
_entity_poly.pdbx_strand_id
1 'polypeptide(L)'
;MSPEVGELNIESTEHMLTTDTDIALSTLSAMASATDERLRALAQQLAARVIVDLAATTPSHSRGVGRMRSMPMSDAGGDIDIDGSTEALLMATAANHPPNVDDLRMHAWTRPDAALAILIDRSGSMTGDRLAIAAVAAAAAAQRTKTDYCVIAFSDKAIVIKGIGQARPVEDVINDVLRLRGFGPTDLSLAFRTAQSQLARSNASRQRTIILSDCRPTEGGPPERQAAALEQLAILAPADDCEDAEAFAATVGAKWAKLAGPSDVPAAFALIAD
;
A
#
# COMPACT_ATOMS: atom_id res chain seq x y z
N MET A 1 -0.45 -26.33 16.72
CA MET A 1 -1.55 -26.04 15.77
C MET A 1 -2.32 -27.34 15.55
N SER A 2 -3.52 -27.51 16.13
CA SER A 2 -4.39 -28.63 15.76
C SER A 2 -5.51 -28.08 14.88
N PRO A 3 -5.70 -28.58 13.64
CA PRO A 3 -6.78 -28.15 12.75
C PRO A 3 -8.18 -28.53 13.24
N GLU A 4 -8.30 -29.28 14.34
CA GLU A 4 -9.56 -29.92 14.76
C GLU A 4 -10.36 -29.13 15.79
N VAL A 5 -9.86 -28.02 16.32
CA VAL A 5 -10.56 -27.22 17.33
C VAL A 5 -10.37 -25.75 16.95
N GLY A 6 -11.44 -25.03 16.65
CA GLY A 6 -11.44 -23.64 16.16
C GLY A 6 -10.96 -22.59 17.17
N GLU A 7 -9.85 -22.86 17.88
CA GLU A 7 -9.23 -22.00 18.87
C GLU A 7 -7.89 -21.46 18.35
N LEU A 8 -7.85 -20.15 18.09
CA LEU A 8 -6.62 -19.39 17.90
C LEU A 8 -6.02 -19.09 19.28
N ASN A 9 -4.92 -19.75 19.63
CA ASN A 9 -4.17 -19.43 20.85
C ASN A 9 -3.23 -18.24 20.59
N ILE A 10 -3.53 -17.11 21.24
CA ILE A 10 -2.79 -15.85 21.11
C ILE A 10 -1.31 -16.03 21.52
N GLU A 11 -1.02 -16.74 22.61
CA GLU A 11 0.36 -16.97 23.07
C GLU A 11 1.17 -17.78 22.04
N SER A 12 0.53 -18.74 21.38
CA SER A 12 1.18 -19.51 20.31
C SER A 12 1.47 -18.65 19.08
N THR A 13 0.57 -17.72 18.73
CA THR A 13 0.79 -16.79 17.61
C THR A 13 1.88 -15.78 17.91
N GLU A 14 1.95 -15.24 19.14
CA GLU A 14 3.02 -14.33 19.54
C GLU A 14 4.38 -15.03 19.52
N HIS A 15 4.46 -16.25 20.05
CA HIS A 15 5.68 -17.04 19.98
C HIS A 15 6.12 -17.29 18.53
N MET A 16 5.19 -17.62 17.63
CA MET A 16 5.51 -17.77 16.20
C MET A 16 6.01 -16.46 15.57
N LEU A 17 5.37 -15.32 15.86
CA LEU A 17 5.81 -14.02 15.34
C LEU A 17 7.23 -13.67 15.75
N THR A 18 7.65 -14.06 16.96
CA THR A 18 9.03 -13.87 17.43
C THR A 18 10.04 -14.86 16.85
N THR A 19 9.59 -16.05 16.45
CA THR A 19 10.48 -17.10 15.91
C THR A 19 10.65 -16.96 14.40
N ASP A 20 9.54 -16.80 13.67
CA ASP A 20 9.49 -16.66 12.22
C ASP A 20 8.23 -15.88 11.82
N THR A 21 8.43 -14.60 11.52
CA THR A 21 7.33 -13.68 11.17
C THR A 21 6.64 -14.09 9.87
N ASP A 22 7.36 -14.64 8.89
CA ASP A 22 6.79 -14.99 7.58
C ASP A 22 5.86 -16.20 7.71
N ILE A 23 6.31 -17.23 8.42
CA ILE A 23 5.47 -18.40 8.70
C ILE A 23 4.23 -18.00 9.51
N ALA A 24 4.38 -17.12 10.50
CA ALA A 24 3.27 -16.63 11.30
C ALA A 24 2.22 -15.90 10.45
N LEU A 25 2.65 -14.93 9.63
CA LEU A 25 1.78 -14.14 8.77
C LEU A 25 1.10 -14.99 7.68
N SER A 26 1.82 -15.93 7.10
CA SER A 26 1.27 -16.91 6.16
C SER A 26 0.18 -17.76 6.78
N THR A 27 0.45 -18.31 7.97
CA THR A 27 -0.50 -19.15 8.72
C THR A 27 -1.75 -18.36 9.06
N LEU A 28 -1.60 -17.14 9.59
CA LEU A 28 -2.72 -16.25 9.89
C LEU A 28 -3.54 -15.92 8.64
N SER A 29 -2.89 -15.67 7.50
CA SER A 29 -3.55 -15.37 6.24
C SER A 29 -4.29 -16.57 5.65
N ALA A 30 -3.74 -17.78 5.81
CA ALA A 30 -4.43 -19.02 5.45
C ALA A 30 -5.69 -19.23 6.31
N MET A 31 -5.60 -19.00 7.62
CA MET A 31 -6.74 -19.09 8.54
C MET A 31 -7.79 -18.00 8.29
N ALA A 32 -7.37 -16.81 7.85
CA ALA A 32 -8.26 -15.72 7.43
C ALA A 32 -9.10 -16.06 6.19
N SER A 33 -8.80 -17.19 5.55
CA SER A 33 -9.55 -17.78 4.44
C SER A 33 -10.23 -19.11 4.76
N ALA A 34 -10.16 -19.59 6.01
CA ALA A 34 -10.75 -20.85 6.45
C ALA A 34 -12.28 -20.88 6.29
N THR A 35 -12.84 -22.08 6.18
CA THR A 35 -14.29 -22.32 6.06
C THR A 35 -15.05 -22.04 7.35
N ASP A 36 -14.42 -22.25 8.51
CA ASP A 36 -15.00 -21.94 9.82
C ASP A 36 -15.13 -20.41 10.00
N GLU A 37 -16.36 -19.93 10.15
CA GLU A 37 -16.67 -18.51 10.25
C GLU A 37 -16.01 -17.83 11.44
N ARG A 38 -15.97 -18.51 12.59
CA ARG A 38 -15.44 -17.96 13.84
C ARG A 38 -13.93 -17.90 13.79
N LEU A 39 -13.29 -18.99 13.35
CA LEU A 39 -11.85 -19.04 13.16
C LEU A 39 -11.40 -17.98 12.16
N ARG A 40 -12.12 -17.88 11.04
CA ARG A 40 -11.85 -16.90 9.99
C ARG A 40 -11.95 -15.47 10.51
N ALA A 41 -13.00 -15.14 11.25
CA ALA A 41 -13.18 -13.80 11.81
C ALA A 41 -12.06 -13.42 12.79
N LEU A 42 -11.67 -14.34 13.69
CA LEU A 42 -10.59 -14.12 14.64
C LEU A 42 -9.23 -13.98 13.94
N ALA A 43 -8.96 -14.85 12.95
CA ALA A 43 -7.74 -14.77 12.14
C ALA A 43 -7.63 -13.44 11.38
N GLN A 44 -8.74 -12.96 10.79
CA GLN A 44 -8.79 -11.66 10.11
C GLN A 44 -8.44 -10.52 11.07
N GLN A 45 -9.06 -10.47 12.25
CA GLN A 45 -8.79 -9.44 13.25
C GLN A 45 -7.34 -9.44 13.73
N LEU A 46 -6.79 -10.62 14.05
CA LEU A 46 -5.40 -10.75 14.50
C LEU A 46 -4.41 -10.42 13.39
N ALA A 47 -4.62 -10.94 12.17
CA ALA A 47 -3.77 -10.67 11.03
C ALA A 47 -3.73 -9.17 10.71
N ALA A 48 -4.88 -8.50 10.63
CA ALA A 48 -4.95 -7.08 10.36
C ALA A 48 -4.16 -6.26 11.39
N ARG A 49 -4.32 -6.56 12.68
CA ARG A 49 -3.60 -5.88 13.76
C ARG A 49 -2.09 -6.08 13.66
N VAL A 50 -1.63 -7.32 13.55
CA VAL A 50 -0.20 -7.66 13.46
C VAL A 50 0.45 -7.02 12.23
N ILE A 51 -0.24 -7.04 11.09
CA ILE A 51 0.27 -6.45 9.84
C ILE A 51 0.38 -4.92 9.94
N VAL A 52 -0.59 -4.26 10.57
CA VAL A 52 -0.52 -2.82 10.83
C VAL A 52 0.66 -2.48 11.75
N ASP A 53 0.83 -3.23 12.85
CA ASP A 53 1.94 -3.03 13.79
C ASP A 53 3.31 -3.25 13.11
N LEU A 54 3.43 -4.28 12.26
CA LEU A 54 4.63 -4.55 11.47
C LEU A 54 4.93 -3.42 10.47
N ALA A 55 3.91 -2.93 9.76
CA ALA A 55 4.07 -1.82 8.83
C ALA A 55 4.46 -0.51 9.55
N ALA A 56 4.04 -0.33 10.82
CA ALA A 56 4.39 0.83 11.65
C ALA A 56 5.83 0.82 12.16
N THR A 57 6.41 -0.35 12.39
CA THR A 57 7.78 -0.48 12.90
C THR A 57 8.86 -0.33 11.83
N THR A 58 8.49 -0.38 10.54
CA THR A 58 9.46 -0.21 9.45
C THR A 58 9.77 1.27 9.21
N PRO A 59 11.03 1.72 9.36
CA PRO A 59 11.38 3.12 9.12
C PRO A 59 11.26 3.46 7.63
N SER A 60 10.33 4.35 7.28
CA SER A 60 10.13 4.85 5.92
C SER A 60 11.29 5.76 5.49
N HIS A 61 12.37 5.17 5.00
CA HIS A 61 13.47 5.93 4.40
C HIS A 61 13.07 6.32 2.97
N SER A 62 12.34 7.42 2.78
CA SER A 62 12.21 8.02 1.45
C SER A 62 13.36 9.02 1.25
N ARG A 63 14.35 8.67 0.42
CA ARG A 63 15.39 9.62 0.00
C ARG A 63 14.81 10.53 -1.07
N GLY A 64 14.44 11.75 -0.68
CA GLY A 64 14.02 12.79 -1.61
C GLY A 64 14.45 14.14 -1.06
N VAL A 65 14.98 15.01 -1.94
CA VAL A 65 15.17 16.42 -1.60
C VAL A 65 13.79 16.99 -1.30
N GLY A 66 13.53 17.34 -0.03
CA GLY A 66 12.29 18.00 0.34
C GLY A 66 12.09 19.25 -0.50
N ARG A 67 10.84 19.64 -0.74
CA ARG A 67 10.52 20.95 -1.33
C ARG A 67 9.84 21.80 -0.26
N MET A 68 10.30 23.03 -0.11
CA MET A 68 9.62 23.99 0.75
C MET A 68 8.21 24.28 0.21
N ARG A 69 7.19 24.17 1.04
CA ARG A 69 5.80 24.52 0.72
C ARG A 69 5.19 25.33 1.86
N SER A 70 4.28 26.24 1.49
CA SER A 70 3.42 26.94 2.44
C SER A 70 2.24 26.04 2.84
N MET A 71 2.02 25.84 4.14
CA MET A 71 0.96 25.00 4.72
C MET A 71 0.35 25.67 5.97
N PRO A 72 -0.81 25.23 6.47
CA PRO A 72 -1.32 25.69 7.77
C PRO A 72 -0.29 25.48 8.89
N MET A 73 -0.25 26.38 9.85
CA MET A 73 0.64 26.29 10.99
C MET A 73 0.42 24.98 11.76
N SER A 74 1.51 24.32 12.14
CA SER A 74 1.48 23.09 12.92
C SER A 74 2.70 22.98 13.82
N ASP A 75 2.63 22.11 14.82
CA ASP A 75 3.75 21.85 15.75
C ASP A 75 4.93 21.09 15.09
N ALA A 76 4.82 20.73 13.80
CA ALA A 76 5.81 19.93 13.08
C ALA A 76 7.12 20.67 12.75
N GLY A 77 7.22 21.96 13.09
CA GLY A 77 8.40 22.80 12.85
C GLY A 77 8.49 23.33 11.42
N GLY A 78 9.00 24.55 11.26
CA GLY A 78 9.12 25.29 10.00
C GLY A 78 9.18 26.80 10.26
N ASP A 79 9.33 27.60 9.20
CA ASP A 79 9.36 29.07 9.30
C ASP A 79 7.97 29.65 9.04
N ILE A 80 7.61 30.77 9.66
CA ILE A 80 6.32 31.41 9.42
C ILE A 80 6.28 31.99 8.00
N ASP A 81 5.23 31.65 7.24
CA ASP A 81 4.96 32.27 5.94
C ASP A 81 4.22 33.58 6.19
N ILE A 82 4.97 34.66 6.34
CA ILE A 82 4.43 35.99 6.62
C ILE A 82 3.48 36.42 5.51
N ASP A 83 3.87 36.18 4.25
CA ASP A 83 3.09 36.56 3.07
C ASP A 83 1.72 35.85 3.06
N GLY A 84 1.74 34.53 3.29
CA GLY A 84 0.54 33.70 3.40
C GLY A 84 -0.30 33.96 4.65
N SER A 85 0.28 34.58 5.69
CA SER A 85 -0.41 34.90 6.96
C SER A 85 -0.82 36.37 7.06
N THR A 86 -0.55 37.20 6.04
CA THR A 86 -0.76 38.66 6.08
C THR A 86 -2.19 39.04 6.49
N GLU A 87 -3.19 38.40 5.88
CA GLU A 87 -4.61 38.68 6.14
C GLU A 87 -4.98 38.37 7.59
N ALA A 88 -4.61 37.19 8.10
CA ALA A 88 -4.87 36.78 9.47
C ALA A 88 -4.20 37.72 10.50
N LEU A 89 -2.95 38.12 10.24
CA LEU A 89 -2.20 39.06 11.08
C LEU A 89 -2.83 40.46 11.09
N LEU A 90 -3.29 40.95 9.93
CA LEU A 90 -3.99 42.23 9.80
C LEU A 90 -5.31 42.22 10.57
N MET A 91 -6.12 41.15 10.43
CA MET A 91 -7.38 41.02 11.17
C MET A 91 -7.16 40.96 12.68
N ALA A 92 -6.19 40.18 13.13
CA ALA A 92 -5.83 40.07 14.55
C ALA A 92 -5.39 41.43 15.14
N THR A 93 -4.55 42.17 14.40
CA THR A 93 -4.10 43.51 14.79
C THR A 93 -5.25 44.50 14.87
N ALA A 94 -6.15 44.50 13.88
CA ALA A 94 -7.33 45.37 13.86
C ALA A 94 -8.31 45.06 15.00
N ALA A 95 -8.45 43.78 15.36
CA ALA A 95 -9.27 43.31 16.47
C ALA A 95 -8.59 43.43 17.85
N ASN A 96 -7.32 43.84 17.89
CA ASN A 96 -6.51 43.92 19.10
C ASN A 96 -6.48 42.61 19.92
N HIS A 97 -6.38 41.49 19.21
CA HIS A 97 -6.32 40.13 19.78
C HIS A 97 -5.15 39.36 19.13
N PRO A 98 -4.51 38.39 19.82
CA PRO A 98 -3.55 37.51 19.17
C PRO A 98 -4.15 36.77 17.95
N PRO A 99 -3.36 36.54 16.88
CA PRO A 99 -3.82 35.76 15.73
C PRO A 99 -4.13 34.32 16.15
N ASN A 100 -5.18 33.76 15.58
CA ASN A 100 -5.46 32.33 15.73
C ASN A 100 -4.40 31.53 14.95
N VAL A 101 -3.83 30.51 15.60
CA VAL A 101 -2.78 29.66 15.01
C VAL A 101 -3.30 28.95 13.76
N ASP A 102 -4.58 28.55 13.74
CA ASP A 102 -5.19 27.86 12.60
C ASP A 102 -5.25 28.71 11.32
N ASP A 103 -5.21 30.03 11.46
CA ASP A 103 -5.26 30.99 10.35
C ASP A 103 -3.86 31.38 9.85
N LEU A 104 -2.80 30.96 10.56
CA LEU A 104 -1.41 31.22 10.18
C LEU A 104 -0.90 30.14 9.22
N ARG A 105 0.05 30.54 8.39
CA ARG A 105 0.75 29.68 7.44
C ARG A 105 2.23 29.59 7.77
N MET A 106 2.84 28.47 7.40
CA MET A 106 4.26 28.20 7.58
C MET A 106 4.88 27.60 6.33
N HIS A 107 6.14 27.96 6.06
CA HIS A 107 7.02 27.25 5.15
C HIS A 107 7.68 26.07 5.85
N ALA A 108 7.30 24.87 5.44
CA ALA A 108 7.93 23.63 5.88
C ALA A 108 8.53 22.88 4.70
N TRP A 109 9.64 22.18 4.94
CA TRP A 109 10.19 21.22 3.98
C TRP A 109 9.26 20.02 3.89
N THR A 110 8.33 20.08 2.95
CA THR A 110 7.48 18.93 2.60
C THR A 110 8.23 18.00 1.69
N ARG A 111 8.22 16.71 2.03
CA ARG A 111 8.62 15.68 1.08
C ARG A 111 7.56 15.65 -0.04
N PRO A 112 7.93 15.40 -1.30
CA PRO A 112 6.95 15.33 -2.38
C PRO A 112 5.89 14.27 -2.05
N ASP A 113 4.62 14.70 -2.03
CA ASP A 113 3.49 13.78 -1.93
C ASP A 113 3.60 12.78 -3.08
N ALA A 114 3.61 11.49 -2.74
CA ALA A 114 3.58 10.41 -3.70
C ALA A 114 2.19 9.76 -3.64
N ALA A 115 1.60 9.45 -4.79
CA ALA A 115 0.43 8.60 -4.86
C ALA A 115 0.86 7.17 -5.15
N LEU A 116 0.26 6.20 -4.46
CA LEU A 116 0.59 4.77 -4.57
C LEU A 116 -0.60 3.97 -5.11
N ALA A 117 -0.43 3.27 -6.22
CA ALA A 117 -1.37 2.26 -6.67
C ALA A 117 -0.79 0.87 -6.41
N ILE A 118 -1.45 0.07 -5.57
CA ILE A 118 -1.09 -1.33 -5.31
C ILE A 118 -2.02 -2.22 -6.11
N LEU A 119 -1.46 -2.94 -7.07
CA LEU A 119 -2.17 -3.90 -7.92
C LEU A 119 -1.89 -5.31 -7.41
N ILE A 120 -2.93 -6.02 -6.98
CA ILE A 120 -2.85 -7.38 -6.45
C ILE A 120 -3.41 -8.31 -7.50
N ASP A 121 -2.56 -9.13 -8.09
CA ASP A 121 -2.99 -10.19 -8.98
C ASP A 121 -3.70 -11.27 -8.17
N ARG A 122 -4.94 -11.58 -8.56
CA ARG A 122 -5.72 -12.68 -7.97
C ARG A 122 -5.95 -13.81 -8.97
N SER A 123 -5.17 -13.90 -10.03
CA SER A 123 -5.03 -15.11 -10.83
C SER A 123 -4.53 -16.26 -9.93
N GLY A 124 -4.85 -17.50 -10.31
CA GLY A 124 -4.81 -18.68 -9.43
C GLY A 124 -3.54 -18.77 -8.56
N SER A 125 -3.69 -19.32 -7.34
CA SER A 125 -2.68 -19.45 -6.25
C SER A 125 -2.65 -18.38 -5.14
N MET A 126 -3.63 -17.46 -5.06
CA MET A 126 -3.78 -16.56 -3.90
C MET A 126 -4.15 -17.32 -2.61
N THR A 127 -3.15 -17.92 -1.98
CA THR A 127 -3.23 -18.66 -0.72
C THR A 127 -2.16 -18.15 0.25
N GLY A 128 -2.44 -18.20 1.56
CA GLY A 128 -1.47 -18.01 2.64
C GLY A 128 -0.47 -16.86 2.40
N ASP A 129 0.72 -17.22 1.92
CA ASP A 129 1.85 -16.33 1.62
C ASP A 129 1.48 -15.16 0.71
N ARG A 130 0.78 -15.41 -0.41
CA ARG A 130 0.47 -14.35 -1.39
C ARG A 130 -0.55 -13.34 -0.83
N LEU A 131 -1.49 -13.81 -0.01
CA LEU A 131 -2.43 -12.94 0.71
C LEU A 131 -1.72 -12.13 1.79
N ALA A 132 -0.80 -12.76 2.53
CA ALA A 132 0.00 -12.10 3.55
C ALA A 132 0.87 -10.99 2.95
N ILE A 133 1.59 -11.28 1.86
CA ILE A 133 2.38 -10.32 1.09
C ILE A 133 1.50 -9.13 0.63
N ALA A 134 0.34 -9.42 0.04
CA ALA A 134 -0.57 -8.38 -0.44
C ALA A 134 -1.12 -7.48 0.69
N ALA A 135 -1.44 -8.08 1.83
CA ALA A 135 -1.91 -7.36 3.01
C ALA A 135 -0.81 -6.46 3.61
N VAL A 136 0.43 -6.97 3.72
CA VAL A 136 1.58 -6.17 4.17
C VAL A 136 1.87 -5.03 3.18
N ALA A 137 1.76 -5.27 1.87
CA ALA A 137 1.94 -4.23 0.85
C ALA A 137 0.89 -3.12 0.97
N ALA A 138 -0.38 -3.47 1.20
CA ALA A 138 -1.46 -2.52 1.44
C ALA A 138 -1.22 -1.70 2.72
N ALA A 139 -0.81 -2.35 3.81
CA ALA A 139 -0.47 -1.68 5.06
C ALA A 139 0.73 -0.73 4.91
N ALA A 140 1.80 -1.17 4.22
CA ALA A 140 2.96 -0.35 3.93
C ALA A 140 2.61 0.88 3.08
N ALA A 141 1.69 0.76 2.12
CA ALA A 141 1.20 1.89 1.34
C ALA A 141 0.41 2.89 2.21
N ALA A 142 -0.45 2.39 3.11
CA ALA A 142 -1.23 3.23 4.02
C ALA A 142 -0.34 3.99 5.02
N GLN A 143 0.75 3.39 5.48
CA GLN A 143 1.72 4.05 6.36
C GLN A 143 2.50 5.17 5.66
N ARG A 144 2.75 5.03 4.35
CA ARG A 144 3.49 6.04 3.57
C ARG A 144 2.61 7.20 3.13
N THR A 145 1.35 6.92 2.83
CA THR A 145 0.41 7.87 2.25
C THR A 145 -0.95 7.67 2.90
N LYS A 146 -1.47 8.67 3.62
CA LYS A 146 -2.72 8.50 4.37
C LYS A 146 -3.90 8.25 3.43
N THR A 147 -4.13 9.14 2.47
CA THR A 147 -5.28 9.10 1.56
C THR A 147 -4.89 8.87 0.10
N ASP A 148 -3.67 9.23 -0.29
CA ASP A 148 -3.14 9.09 -1.65
C ASP A 148 -2.58 7.69 -1.94
N TYR A 149 -3.34 6.66 -1.60
CA TYR A 149 -3.12 5.32 -2.17
C TYR A 149 -4.41 4.69 -2.69
N CYS A 150 -4.28 3.71 -3.57
CA CYS A 150 -5.35 2.79 -3.91
C CYS A 150 -4.85 1.34 -3.85
N VAL A 151 -5.79 0.43 -3.58
CA VAL A 151 -5.56 -1.01 -3.61
C VAL A 151 -6.56 -1.59 -4.59
N ILE A 152 -6.06 -2.28 -5.61
CA ILE A 152 -6.86 -2.83 -6.70
C ILE A 152 -6.53 -4.31 -6.81
N ALA A 153 -7.51 -5.18 -6.67
CA ALA A 153 -7.38 -6.60 -6.98
C ALA A 153 -7.83 -6.84 -8.43
N PHE A 154 -7.07 -7.61 -9.21
CA PHE A 154 -7.38 -7.81 -10.63
C PHE A 154 -7.23 -9.26 -11.12
N SER A 155 -8.02 -9.57 -12.15
CA SER A 155 -8.03 -10.80 -12.94
C SER A 155 -8.52 -10.43 -14.36
N ASP A 156 -9.54 -11.09 -14.90
CA ASP A 156 -10.47 -10.59 -15.95
C ASP A 156 -11.22 -9.30 -15.57
N LYS A 157 -11.28 -8.97 -14.27
CA LYS A 157 -11.96 -7.78 -13.72
C LYS A 157 -11.05 -7.07 -12.74
N ALA A 158 -11.17 -5.75 -12.63
CA ALA A 158 -10.47 -4.95 -11.63
C ALA A 158 -11.44 -4.44 -10.56
N ILE A 159 -11.15 -4.74 -9.30
CA ILE A 159 -11.93 -4.37 -8.13
C ILE A 159 -11.12 -3.38 -7.31
N VAL A 160 -11.62 -2.15 -7.17
CA VAL A 160 -10.99 -1.13 -6.32
C VAL A 160 -11.41 -1.38 -4.86
N ILE A 161 -10.54 -2.01 -4.08
CA ILE A 161 -10.77 -2.25 -2.64
C ILE A 161 -10.72 -0.92 -1.89
N LYS A 162 -9.76 -0.06 -2.24
CA LYS A 162 -9.63 1.29 -1.69
C LYS A 162 -9.21 2.24 -2.80
N GLY A 163 -9.92 3.36 -2.95
CA GLY A 163 -9.63 4.38 -3.96
C GLY A 163 -8.76 5.54 -3.47
N ILE A 164 -8.13 6.25 -4.40
CA ILE A 164 -7.43 7.51 -4.10
C ILE A 164 -8.43 8.53 -3.53
N GLY A 165 -8.06 9.19 -2.43
CA GLY A 165 -8.91 10.16 -1.74
C GLY A 165 -10.08 9.56 -0.94
N GLN A 166 -10.25 8.23 -0.93
CA GLN A 166 -11.24 7.57 -0.10
C GLN A 166 -10.71 7.42 1.34
N ALA A 167 -11.42 7.98 2.31
CA ALA A 167 -11.18 7.72 3.72
C ALA A 167 -11.69 6.31 4.07
N ARG A 168 -10.78 5.42 4.49
CA ARG A 168 -11.11 4.06 4.91
C ARG A 168 -10.09 3.58 5.96
N PRO A 169 -10.52 2.92 7.05
CA PRO A 169 -9.59 2.31 8.01
C PRO A 169 -8.69 1.29 7.33
N VAL A 170 -7.40 1.27 7.70
CA VAL A 170 -6.41 0.36 7.09
C VAL A 170 -6.76 -1.10 7.39
N GLU A 171 -7.27 -1.37 8.59
CA GLU A 171 -7.71 -2.70 9.01
C GLU A 171 -8.80 -3.26 8.09
N ASP A 172 -9.76 -2.42 7.66
CA ASP A 172 -10.82 -2.82 6.74
C ASP A 172 -10.28 -3.14 5.34
N VAL A 173 -9.28 -2.38 4.88
CA VAL A 173 -8.60 -2.65 3.60
C VAL A 173 -7.85 -3.98 3.67
N ILE A 174 -7.11 -4.22 4.77
CA ILE A 174 -6.38 -5.48 4.98
C ILE A 174 -7.36 -6.65 5.05
N ASN A 175 -8.47 -6.52 5.79
CA ASN A 175 -9.48 -7.55 5.90
C ASN A 175 -10.07 -7.93 4.53
N ASP A 176 -10.35 -6.95 3.66
CA ASP A 176 -10.81 -7.21 2.30
C ASP A 176 -9.75 -7.90 1.44
N VAL A 177 -8.48 -7.50 1.57
CA VAL A 177 -7.36 -8.15 0.89
C VAL A 177 -7.23 -9.61 1.32
N LEU A 178 -7.31 -9.91 2.62
CA LEU A 178 -7.26 -11.28 3.16
C LEU A 178 -8.47 -12.13 2.76
N ARG A 179 -9.57 -11.50 2.31
CA ARG A 179 -10.76 -12.18 1.78
C ARG A 179 -10.68 -12.48 0.29
N LEU A 180 -9.66 -11.99 -0.41
CA LEU A 180 -9.48 -12.29 -1.82
C LEU A 180 -9.38 -13.80 -2.04
N ARG A 181 -9.85 -14.23 -3.21
CA ARG A 181 -9.82 -15.61 -3.66
C ARG A 181 -9.19 -15.66 -5.04
N GLY A 182 -8.23 -16.56 -5.20
CA GLY A 182 -7.53 -16.79 -6.45
C GLY A 182 -8.46 -17.43 -7.47
N PHE A 183 -8.89 -16.69 -8.49
CA PHE A 183 -9.69 -17.22 -9.58
C PHE A 183 -9.67 -16.28 -10.79
N GLY A 184 -9.56 -16.87 -11.97
CA GLY A 184 -9.70 -16.18 -13.25
C GLY A 184 -8.36 -15.93 -13.94
N PRO A 185 -8.42 -15.47 -15.20
CA PRO A 185 -7.25 -15.10 -15.98
C PRO A 185 -6.66 -13.77 -15.50
N THR A 186 -5.54 -13.38 -16.12
CA THR A 186 -4.72 -12.23 -15.76
C THR A 186 -4.79 -11.19 -16.88
N ASP A 187 -5.55 -10.11 -16.68
CA ASP A 187 -5.59 -8.94 -17.59
C ASP A 187 -4.79 -7.77 -17.00
N LEU A 188 -3.48 -7.74 -17.28
CA LEU A 188 -2.57 -6.67 -16.86
C LEU A 188 -2.96 -5.32 -17.48
N SER A 189 -3.47 -5.35 -18.71
CA SER A 189 -3.92 -4.19 -19.45
C SER A 189 -5.05 -3.46 -18.72
N LEU A 190 -6.02 -4.20 -18.19
CA LEU A 190 -7.12 -3.68 -17.37
C LEU A 190 -6.61 -3.15 -16.02
N ALA A 191 -5.70 -3.86 -15.38
CA ALA A 191 -5.11 -3.45 -14.11
C ALA A 191 -4.43 -2.08 -14.23
N PHE A 192 -3.57 -1.89 -15.24
CA PHE A 192 -2.85 -0.64 -15.46
C PHE A 192 -3.77 0.53 -15.82
N ARG A 193 -4.80 0.32 -16.64
CA ARG A 193 -5.81 1.38 -16.91
C ARG A 193 -6.57 1.80 -15.66
N THR A 194 -6.91 0.83 -14.81
CA THR A 194 -7.62 1.09 -13.54
C THR A 194 -6.72 1.86 -12.58
N ALA A 195 -5.43 1.48 -12.50
CA ALA A 195 -4.40 2.19 -11.73
C ALA A 195 -4.29 3.65 -12.18
N GLN A 196 -4.11 3.88 -13.48
CA GLN A 196 -4.01 5.22 -14.07
C GLN A 196 -5.24 6.06 -13.75
N SER A 197 -6.44 5.47 -13.86
CA SER A 197 -7.70 6.17 -13.55
C SER A 197 -7.81 6.56 -12.07
N GLN A 198 -7.28 5.74 -11.15
CA GLN A 198 -7.23 6.10 -9.74
C GLN A 198 -6.17 7.17 -9.46
N LEU A 199 -4.96 7.01 -9.99
CA LEU A 199 -3.85 7.93 -9.78
C LEU A 199 -4.12 9.33 -10.34
N ALA A 200 -4.85 9.42 -11.46
CA ALA A 200 -5.31 10.69 -12.03
C ALA A 200 -6.20 11.54 -11.09
N ARG A 201 -6.72 10.94 -10.01
CA ARG A 201 -7.50 11.65 -8.97
C ARG A 201 -6.61 12.30 -7.91
N SER A 202 -5.32 11.98 -7.86
CA SER A 202 -4.38 12.53 -6.89
C SER A 202 -3.70 13.78 -7.45
N ASN A 203 -3.44 14.74 -6.57
CA ASN A 203 -2.60 15.91 -6.85
C ASN A 203 -1.13 15.67 -6.46
N ALA A 204 -0.77 14.44 -6.12
CA ALA A 204 0.59 14.05 -5.79
C ALA A 204 1.55 14.37 -6.95
N SER A 205 2.73 14.87 -6.60
CA SER A 205 3.76 15.24 -7.58
C SER A 205 4.48 14.05 -8.21
N ARG A 206 4.29 12.86 -7.65
CA ARG A 206 4.86 11.59 -8.12
C ARG A 206 3.80 10.51 -8.01
N GLN A 207 3.63 9.70 -9.04
CA GLN A 207 2.71 8.58 -9.06
C GLN A 207 3.49 7.27 -9.22
N ARG A 208 3.21 6.32 -8.34
CA ARG A 208 3.89 5.02 -8.30
C ARG A 208 2.87 3.92 -8.36
N THR A 209 3.11 2.95 -9.24
CA THR A 209 2.33 1.73 -9.34
C THR A 209 3.22 0.56 -8.96
N ILE A 210 2.76 -0.23 -7.99
CA ILE A 210 3.40 -1.48 -7.56
C ILE A 210 2.43 -2.60 -7.89
N ILE A 211 2.88 -3.57 -8.66
CA ILE A 211 2.10 -4.77 -8.99
C ILE A 211 2.70 -6.00 -8.30
N LEU A 212 1.85 -6.78 -7.65
CA LEU A 212 2.16 -8.08 -7.05
C LEU A 212 1.65 -9.16 -8.00
N SER A 213 2.51 -9.70 -8.86
CA SER A 213 2.15 -10.63 -9.94
C SER A 213 3.39 -11.32 -10.50
N ASP A 214 3.21 -12.53 -11.01
CA ASP A 214 4.19 -13.20 -11.90
C ASP A 214 4.24 -12.54 -13.30
N CYS A 215 3.32 -11.62 -13.59
CA CYS A 215 3.20 -10.85 -14.83
C CYS A 215 3.06 -11.72 -16.09
N ARG A 216 2.33 -12.85 -15.98
CA ARG A 216 1.96 -13.69 -17.11
C ARG A 216 0.54 -13.36 -17.60
N PRO A 217 0.35 -12.46 -18.58
CA PRO A 217 -0.99 -12.14 -19.07
C PRO A 217 -1.61 -13.33 -19.78
N THR A 218 -2.85 -13.66 -19.42
CA THR A 218 -3.63 -14.74 -20.05
C THR A 218 -4.91 -14.25 -20.70
N GLU A 219 -5.27 -12.98 -20.48
CA GLU A 219 -6.37 -12.29 -21.14
C GLU A 219 -6.01 -10.81 -21.36
N GLY A 220 -6.79 -10.13 -22.20
CA GLY A 220 -6.65 -8.71 -22.47
C GLY A 220 -5.72 -8.41 -23.65
N GLY A 221 -5.55 -7.12 -23.91
CA GLY A 221 -4.63 -6.62 -24.93
C GLY A 221 -3.18 -6.52 -24.43
N PRO A 222 -2.22 -6.30 -25.34
CA PRO A 222 -0.80 -6.13 -25.01
C PRO A 222 -0.62 -5.03 -23.93
N PRO A 223 -0.11 -5.36 -22.73
CA PRO A 223 -0.09 -4.46 -21.59
C PRO A 223 1.03 -3.40 -21.63
N GLU A 224 1.96 -3.50 -22.57
CA GLU A 224 3.16 -2.65 -22.66
C GLU A 224 2.80 -1.17 -22.85
N ARG A 225 1.77 -0.88 -23.67
CA ARG A 225 1.32 0.50 -23.89
C ARG A 225 0.76 1.13 -22.61
N GLN A 226 0.00 0.36 -21.85
CA GLN A 226 -0.64 0.82 -20.62
C GLN A 226 0.41 0.93 -19.49
N ALA A 227 1.37 0.01 -19.43
CA ALA A 227 2.50 0.08 -18.53
C ALA A 227 3.36 1.34 -18.79
N ALA A 228 3.67 1.64 -20.07
CA ALA A 228 4.42 2.82 -20.47
C ALA A 228 3.70 4.15 -20.17
N ALA A 229 2.39 4.12 -19.92
CA ALA A 229 1.61 5.29 -19.56
C ALA A 229 1.61 5.57 -18.03
N LEU A 230 2.21 4.68 -17.23
CA LEU A 230 2.41 4.89 -15.80
C LEU A 230 3.74 5.61 -15.57
N GLU A 231 3.76 6.59 -14.66
CA GLU A 231 4.98 7.37 -14.38
C GLU A 231 6.11 6.51 -13.81
N GLN A 232 5.78 5.66 -12.83
CA GLN A 232 6.70 4.69 -12.24
C GLN A 232 5.97 3.37 -12.02
N LEU A 233 6.44 2.31 -12.68
CA LEU A 233 5.96 0.94 -12.47
C LEU A 233 7.05 0.11 -11.79
N ALA A 234 6.65 -0.65 -10.78
CA ALA A 234 7.48 -1.66 -10.17
C ALA A 234 6.74 -2.98 -9.98
N ILE A 235 7.44 -4.07 -10.22
CA ILE A 235 6.91 -5.43 -10.21
C ILE A 235 7.50 -6.18 -9.02
N LEU A 236 6.65 -6.74 -8.18
CA LEU A 236 7.02 -7.61 -7.08
C LEU A 236 6.52 -9.02 -7.40
N ALA A 237 7.46 -9.89 -7.74
CA ALA A 237 7.17 -11.25 -8.17
C ALA A 237 7.44 -12.24 -7.05
N PRO A 238 6.66 -13.33 -6.92
CA PRO A 238 7.00 -14.47 -6.08
C PRO A 238 8.40 -15.00 -6.43
N ALA A 239 9.23 -15.31 -5.43
CA ALA A 239 10.61 -15.74 -5.67
C ALA A 239 10.73 -17.10 -6.39
N ASP A 240 9.67 -17.91 -6.36
CA ASP A 240 9.54 -19.21 -6.99
C ASP A 240 8.99 -19.17 -8.43
N ASP A 241 8.41 -18.05 -8.86
CA ASP A 241 7.82 -17.86 -10.21
C ASP A 241 7.98 -16.40 -10.67
N CYS A 242 9.18 -16.04 -11.13
CA CYS A 242 9.55 -14.65 -11.47
C CYS A 242 10.10 -14.42 -12.88
N GLU A 243 10.30 -15.46 -13.68
CA GLU A 243 10.93 -15.35 -15.01
C GLU A 243 10.13 -14.43 -15.95
N ASP A 244 8.81 -14.59 -15.99
CA ASP A 244 7.92 -13.73 -16.80
C ASP A 244 7.90 -12.28 -16.29
N ALA A 245 7.93 -12.08 -14.97
CA ALA A 245 7.99 -10.77 -14.36
C ALA A 245 9.29 -10.03 -14.67
N GLU A 246 10.43 -10.72 -14.65
CA GLU A 246 11.72 -10.16 -15.05
C GLU A 246 11.72 -9.78 -16.54
N ALA A 247 11.24 -10.67 -17.41
CA ALA A 247 11.15 -10.41 -18.85
C ALA A 247 10.21 -9.24 -19.17
N PHE A 248 9.07 -9.17 -18.50
CA PHE A 248 8.12 -8.08 -18.65
C PHE A 248 8.71 -6.75 -18.14
N ALA A 249 9.36 -6.76 -16.97
CA ALA A 249 10.05 -5.59 -16.41
C ALA A 249 11.09 -5.02 -17.40
N ALA A 250 11.92 -5.89 -17.99
CA ALA A 250 12.92 -5.49 -18.98
C ALA A 250 12.28 -4.87 -20.24
N THR A 251 11.14 -5.39 -20.67
CA THR A 251 10.40 -4.91 -21.85
C THR A 251 9.82 -3.51 -21.64
N VAL A 252 9.25 -3.23 -20.46
CA VAL A 252 8.60 -1.95 -20.17
C VAL A 252 9.51 -0.95 -19.42
N GLY A 253 10.73 -1.35 -19.09
CA GLY A 253 11.67 -0.53 -18.31
C GLY A 253 11.26 -0.35 -16.84
N ALA A 254 10.50 -1.28 -16.28
CA ALA A 254 10.06 -1.24 -14.88
C ALA A 254 11.15 -1.75 -13.93
N LYS A 255 11.14 -1.25 -12.69
CA LYS A 255 11.90 -1.87 -11.60
C LYS A 255 11.23 -3.17 -11.20
N TRP A 256 11.99 -4.15 -10.72
CA TRP A 256 11.39 -5.36 -10.17
C TRP A 256 12.20 -5.94 -9.02
N ALA A 257 11.53 -6.72 -8.16
CA ALA A 257 12.16 -7.47 -7.09
C ALA A 257 11.41 -8.77 -6.83
N LYS A 258 12.14 -9.77 -6.31
CA LYS A 258 11.57 -11.03 -5.83
C LYS A 258 11.12 -10.91 -4.38
N LEU A 259 10.04 -11.60 -4.03
CA LEU A 259 9.52 -11.73 -2.68
C LEU A 259 9.55 -13.21 -2.26
N ALA A 260 10.33 -13.54 -1.25
CA ALA A 260 10.31 -14.86 -0.62
C ALA A 260 9.23 -14.94 0.47
N GLY A 261 8.91 -13.82 1.12
CA GLY A 261 7.87 -13.77 2.13
C GLY A 261 7.30 -12.36 2.40
N PRO A 262 6.30 -12.26 3.29
CA PRO A 262 5.70 -11.00 3.69
C PRO A 262 6.69 -9.98 4.26
N SER A 263 7.73 -10.42 4.96
CA SER A 263 8.76 -9.58 5.58
C SER A 263 9.66 -8.85 4.57
N ASP A 264 9.74 -9.33 3.32
CA ASP A 264 10.50 -8.71 2.25
C ASP A 264 9.82 -7.46 1.69
N VAL A 265 8.49 -7.35 1.84
CA VAL A 265 7.68 -6.31 1.22
C VAL A 265 8.17 -4.90 1.58
N PRO A 266 8.41 -4.55 2.85
CA PRO A 266 8.84 -3.19 3.19
C PRO A 266 10.22 -2.84 2.60
N ALA A 267 11.14 -3.79 2.52
CA ALA A 267 12.46 -3.62 1.90
C ALA A 267 12.34 -3.46 0.38
N ALA A 268 11.52 -4.27 -0.28
CA ALA A 268 11.25 -4.17 -1.71
C ALA A 268 10.60 -2.82 -2.06
N PHE A 269 9.66 -2.37 -1.22
CA PHE A 269 9.05 -1.05 -1.30
C PHE A 269 10.06 0.10 -1.13
N ALA A 270 11.17 -0.09 -0.42
CA ALA A 270 12.24 0.91 -0.27
C ALA A 270 13.14 0.95 -1.52
N LEU A 271 13.54 -0.21 -2.05
CA LEU A 271 14.32 -0.33 -3.30
C LEU A 271 13.60 0.31 -4.50
N ILE A 272 12.28 0.19 -4.52
CA ILE A 272 11.41 0.77 -5.55
C ILE A 272 11.22 2.29 -5.36
N ALA A 273 11.41 2.79 -4.14
CA ALA A 273 11.18 4.19 -3.82
C ALA A 273 12.33 5.13 -4.20
N ASP A 274 13.53 4.60 -4.46
CA ASP A 274 14.66 5.28 -5.09
C ASP A 274 14.47 5.45 -6.61
#